data_AF-A0A8C4S6V8-F1
#
_entry.id   AF-A0A8C4S6V8-F1
#
_cell.length_a   1.000
_cell.length_b   1.000
_cell.length_c   1.000
_cell.angle_alpha   90.00
_cell.angle_beta   90.00
_cell.angle_gamma   90.00
#
_symmetry.space_group_name_H-M   'P 1'
#
loop_
_entity.id
_entity.type
_entity.pdbx_description
1 polymer ?
#
loop_
_entity_poly.entity_id
_entity_poly.type
_entity_poly.pdbx_seq_one_letter_code
_entity_poly.pdbx_strand_id
1 'polypeptide(L)'
;MAREQQKRKVSLAAVLGCVALLGLLVCCILLLSQSFQMQEVQRELVKLREQIESNRRPLQAASREEHTSQPCMVTCSPPPLGDEDTFLGKNAFRARRQSGKDGRGPSGRRRSVVHLVPLSTQTNEDLDLTEIEWKIGIKQGGAFEVNHTTLTIKDSGLYYVYSQVLYKDMTFVMGHVIMKRTVGDHTSNEVTLLKCIQSMPSTKEQAFNTCYSAGMYFLEKGSVLQLSVPRFNAGIVLEDHSTFMGLIKL
;
A
#
# COMPACT_ATOMS: atom_id res chain seq x y z
N MET A 1 -34.45 -28.72 63.89
CA MET A 1 -34.69 -28.21 62.52
C MET A 1 -34.32 -26.74 62.31
N ALA A 2 -34.66 -25.79 63.20
CA ALA A 2 -34.33 -24.35 63.00
C ALA A 2 -32.82 -24.01 62.98
N ARG A 3 -31.99 -24.67 63.81
CA ARG A 3 -30.53 -24.43 63.86
C ARG A 3 -29.79 -24.89 62.59
N GLU A 4 -30.27 -25.94 61.93
CA GLU A 4 -29.66 -26.46 60.71
C GLU A 4 -29.92 -25.56 59.49
N GLN A 5 -31.13 -25.01 59.41
CA GLN A 5 -31.52 -24.02 58.40
C GLN A 5 -30.70 -22.72 58.55
N GLN A 6 -30.44 -22.28 59.78
CA GLN A 6 -29.59 -21.11 60.06
C GLN A 6 -28.14 -21.34 59.63
N LYS A 7 -27.58 -22.53 59.91
CA LYS A 7 -26.19 -22.87 59.55
C LYS A 7 -25.99 -22.93 58.03
N ARG A 8 -26.98 -23.43 57.28
CA ARG A 8 -26.97 -23.44 55.79
C ARG A 8 -27.02 -22.04 55.20
N LYS A 9 -27.83 -21.13 55.75
CA LYS A 9 -27.91 -19.73 55.30
C LYS A 9 -26.61 -18.96 55.51
N VAL A 10 -25.96 -19.14 56.67
CA VAL A 10 -24.65 -18.53 56.96
C VAL A 10 -23.56 -19.08 56.04
N SER A 11 -23.56 -20.39 55.77
CA SER A 11 -22.61 -21.02 54.84
C SER A 11 -22.81 -20.53 53.40
N LEU A 12 -24.06 -20.34 52.96
CA LEU A 12 -24.37 -19.85 51.61
C LEU A 12 -23.95 -18.38 51.44
N ALA A 13 -24.22 -17.55 52.45
CA ALA A 13 -23.79 -16.14 52.46
C ALA A 13 -22.26 -16.01 52.43
N ALA A 14 -21.54 -16.87 53.16
CA ALA A 14 -20.08 -16.91 53.12
C ALA A 14 -19.54 -17.31 51.74
N VAL A 15 -20.14 -18.31 51.10
CA VAL A 15 -19.74 -18.75 49.74
C VAL A 15 -20.00 -17.65 48.71
N LEU A 16 -21.17 -17.01 48.75
CA LEU A 16 -21.50 -15.89 47.85
C LEU A 16 -20.55 -14.70 48.04
N GLY A 17 -20.19 -14.38 49.30
CA GLY A 17 -19.19 -13.36 49.61
C GLY A 17 -17.81 -13.69 49.04
N CYS A 18 -17.35 -14.93 49.19
CA CYS A 18 -16.08 -15.37 48.60
C CYS A 18 -16.07 -15.31 47.07
N VAL A 19 -17.17 -15.70 46.41
CA VAL A 19 -17.29 -15.63 44.94
C VAL A 19 -17.27 -14.17 44.47
N ALA A 20 -17.97 -13.27 45.15
CA ALA A 20 -17.95 -11.85 44.82
C ALA A 20 -16.55 -11.22 44.99
N LEU A 21 -15.84 -11.56 46.06
CA LEU A 21 -14.46 -11.09 46.30
C LEU A 21 -13.49 -11.63 45.24
N LEU A 22 -13.61 -12.90 44.85
CA LEU A 22 -12.80 -13.46 43.77
C LEU A 22 -13.11 -12.79 42.42
N GLY A 23 -14.38 -12.51 42.13
CA GLY A 23 -14.79 -11.77 40.93
C GLY A 23 -14.21 -10.36 40.89
N LEU A 24 -14.22 -9.64 42.02
CA LEU A 24 -13.61 -8.32 42.14
C LEU A 24 -12.09 -8.37 41.96
N LEU A 25 -11.42 -9.37 42.54
CA LEU A 25 -9.97 -9.56 42.36
C LEU A 25 -9.59 -9.82 40.91
N VAL A 26 -10.33 -10.70 40.22
CA VAL A 26 -10.10 -10.97 38.79
C VAL A 26 -10.34 -9.71 37.96
N CYS A 27 -11.41 -8.97 38.24
CA CYS A 27 -11.70 -7.70 37.57
C CYS A 27 -10.56 -6.68 37.74
N CYS A 28 -10.05 -6.51 38.97
CA CYS A 28 -8.91 -5.64 39.24
C CYS A 28 -7.65 -6.07 38.47
N ILE A 29 -7.36 -7.38 38.40
CA ILE A 29 -6.20 -7.88 37.65
C ILE A 29 -6.34 -7.58 36.15
N LEU A 30 -7.53 -7.74 35.57
CA LEU A 30 -7.79 -7.43 34.16
C LEU A 30 -7.66 -5.92 33.86
N LEU A 31 -8.15 -5.05 34.75
CA LEU A 31 -8.00 -3.61 34.59
C LEU A 31 -6.53 -3.18 34.70
N LEU A 32 -5.76 -3.78 35.61
CA LEU A 32 -4.33 -3.52 35.74
C LEU A 32 -3.52 -4.04 34.55
N SER A 33 -3.89 -5.18 33.98
CA SER A 33 -3.21 -5.69 32.78
C SER A 33 -3.50 -4.81 31.55
N GLN A 34 -4.73 -4.33 31.40
CA GLN A 34 -5.09 -3.39 30.34
C GLN A 34 -4.38 -2.04 30.50
N SER A 35 -4.28 -1.51 31.72
CA SER A 35 -3.59 -0.24 31.96
C SER A 35 -2.09 -0.34 31.69
N PHE A 36 -1.45 -1.47 32.03
CA PHE A 36 -0.04 -1.72 31.73
C PHE A 36 0.22 -1.83 30.22
N GLN A 37 -0.63 -2.57 29.50
CA GLN A 37 -0.55 -2.66 28.03
C GLN A 37 -0.66 -1.30 27.37
N MET A 38 -1.60 -0.46 27.83
CA MET A 38 -1.77 0.89 27.31
C MET A 38 -0.52 1.75 27.56
N GLN A 39 0.11 1.64 28.73
CA GLN A 39 1.34 2.39 29.04
C GLN A 39 2.52 1.99 28.14
N GLU A 40 2.68 0.69 27.86
CA GLU A 40 3.78 0.22 27.00
C GLU A 40 3.60 0.72 25.56
N VAL A 41 2.38 0.65 25.03
CA VAL A 41 2.07 1.20 23.70
C VAL A 41 2.31 2.71 23.65
N GLN A 42 1.95 3.45 24.70
CA GLN A 42 2.22 4.89 24.77
C GLN A 42 3.72 5.19 24.80
N ARG A 43 4.53 4.40 25.52
CA ARG A 43 6.00 4.55 25.50
C ARG A 43 6.59 4.27 24.12
N GLU A 44 6.17 3.20 23.47
CA GLU A 44 6.63 2.87 22.12
C GLU A 44 6.24 3.96 21.11
N LEU A 45 5.05 4.55 21.23
CA LEU A 45 4.63 5.68 20.40
C LEU A 45 5.50 6.93 20.62
N VAL A 46 5.83 7.26 21.86
CA VAL A 46 6.71 8.41 22.17
C VAL A 46 8.10 8.16 21.60
N LYS A 47 8.66 6.96 21.80
CA LYS A 47 9.98 6.58 21.29
C LYS A 47 10.04 6.59 19.76
N LEU A 48 9.02 6.07 19.08
CA LEU A 48 8.92 6.11 17.62
C LEU A 48 8.76 7.54 17.11
N ARG A 49 7.98 8.39 17.80
CA ARG A 49 7.84 9.80 17.46
C ARG A 49 9.17 10.55 17.56
N GLU A 50 9.94 10.30 18.62
CA GLU A 50 11.29 10.86 18.78
C GLU A 50 12.25 10.36 17.69
N GLN A 51 12.17 9.09 17.29
CA GLN A 51 12.97 8.55 16.18
C GLN A 51 12.62 9.22 14.85
N ILE A 52 11.33 9.42 14.55
CA ILE A 52 10.89 10.14 13.33
C ILE A 52 11.40 11.58 13.35
N GLU A 53 11.30 12.27 14.48
CA GLU A 53 11.73 13.66 14.60
C GLU A 53 13.26 13.80 14.51
N SER A 54 14.02 12.87 15.12
CA SER A 54 15.47 12.78 14.98
C SER A 54 15.88 12.55 13.52
N ASN A 55 15.21 11.65 12.80
CA ASN A 55 15.50 11.36 11.40
C ASN A 55 15.07 12.51 10.45
N ARG A 56 14.18 13.39 10.89
CA ARG A 56 13.76 14.61 10.16
C ARG A 56 14.78 15.75 10.27
N ARG A 57 15.53 15.85 11.38
CA ARG A 57 16.54 16.90 11.59
C ARG A 57 17.70 16.90 10.58
N PRO A 58 18.28 15.77 10.13
CA PRO A 58 19.33 15.79 9.11
C PRO A 58 18.82 16.25 7.73
N LEU A 59 17.53 16.06 7.41
CA LEU A 59 16.95 16.58 6.16
C LEU A 59 16.78 18.11 6.16
N GLN A 60 16.49 18.73 7.31
CA GLN A 60 16.38 20.20 7.43
C GLN A 60 17.73 20.90 7.57
N ALA A 61 18.74 20.23 8.12
CA ALA A 61 20.12 20.76 8.15
C ALA A 61 20.78 20.75 6.77
N ALA A 62 20.51 19.73 5.94
CA ALA A 62 21.00 19.66 4.56
C ALA A 62 20.34 20.65 3.59
N SER A 63 19.22 21.29 3.98
CA SER A 63 18.53 22.30 3.16
C SER A 63 18.89 23.75 3.55
N ARG A 64 19.82 23.97 4.50
CA ARG A 64 20.18 25.32 4.98
C ARG A 64 21.55 25.83 4.51
N GLU A 65 22.29 25.06 3.72
CA GLU A 65 23.52 25.50 3.06
C GLU A 65 23.42 25.39 1.52
N GLU A 66 22.48 26.12 0.89
CA GLU A 66 22.64 26.49 -0.52
C GLU A 66 21.71 27.65 -0.90
N HIS A 67 22.05 28.85 -0.44
CA HIS A 67 21.50 30.07 -1.01
C HIS A 67 22.52 31.21 -0.99
N THR A 68 23.46 31.18 -1.94
CA THR A 68 24.12 32.39 -2.46
C THR A 68 24.57 32.14 -3.91
N SER A 69 23.75 32.62 -4.84
CA SER A 69 24.12 33.31 -6.10
C SER A 69 24.89 32.59 -7.23
N GLN A 70 24.17 32.46 -8.35
CA GLN A 70 24.54 32.65 -9.77
C GLN A 70 24.87 31.44 -10.69
N PRO A 71 24.50 31.55 -11.99
CA PRO A 71 24.13 30.43 -12.84
C PRO A 71 25.26 30.00 -13.79
N CYS A 72 25.44 28.69 -13.97
CA CYS A 72 26.27 28.14 -15.04
C CYS A 72 25.41 27.23 -15.93
N MET A 73 25.23 27.65 -17.19
CA MET A 73 24.80 26.77 -18.27
C MET A 73 25.87 25.68 -18.45
N VAL A 74 25.50 24.41 -18.29
CA VAL A 74 26.25 23.30 -18.87
C VAL A 74 25.26 22.30 -19.45
N THR A 75 25.30 22.21 -20.77
CA THR A 75 24.72 21.17 -21.62
C THR A 75 25.29 19.80 -21.24
N CYS A 76 24.46 18.86 -20.81
CA CYS A 76 24.85 17.46 -20.67
C CYS A 76 24.42 16.67 -21.91
N SER A 77 25.38 16.42 -22.81
CA SER A 77 25.30 15.38 -23.83
C SER A 77 25.71 14.01 -23.24
N PRO A 78 25.17 12.88 -23.73
CA PRO A 78 25.48 11.55 -23.19
C PRO A 78 26.86 11.05 -23.65
N PRO A 79 27.57 10.21 -22.85
CA PRO A 79 28.91 9.75 -23.19
C PRO A 79 28.91 8.63 -24.25
N PRO A 80 29.96 8.52 -25.09
CA PRO A 80 30.04 7.57 -26.19
C PRO A 80 30.57 6.18 -25.77
N LEU A 81 30.16 5.17 -26.53
CA LEU A 81 30.77 3.84 -26.61
C LEU A 81 32.22 3.93 -27.15
N GLY A 82 33.13 3.14 -26.58
CA GLY A 82 34.44 2.84 -27.17
C GLY A 82 35.25 1.85 -26.31
N ASP A 83 35.60 0.72 -26.93
CA ASP A 83 36.38 -0.40 -26.40
C ASP A 83 37.85 -0.05 -26.05
N GLU A 84 38.42 -0.70 -25.03
CA GLU A 84 39.77 -1.25 -25.10
C GLU A 84 40.00 -2.42 -24.13
N ASP A 85 40.74 -3.40 -24.63
CA ASP A 85 40.93 -4.76 -24.16
C ASP A 85 42.17 -4.93 -23.25
N THR A 86 42.16 -6.05 -22.50
CA THR A 86 43.34 -6.80 -21.95
C THR A 86 43.85 -6.41 -20.56
N PHE A 87 43.76 -7.33 -19.58
CA PHE A 87 44.91 -8.16 -19.13
C PHE A 87 44.55 -9.16 -18.01
N LEU A 88 44.72 -10.45 -18.36
CA LEU A 88 45.07 -11.64 -17.54
C LEU A 88 44.03 -12.37 -16.67
N GLY A 89 43.63 -13.54 -17.18
CA GLY A 89 43.04 -14.65 -16.42
C GLY A 89 42.91 -15.94 -17.25
N LYS A 90 44.03 -16.50 -17.72
CA LYS A 90 44.12 -17.76 -18.46
C LYS A 90 43.85 -18.98 -17.56
N ASN A 91 42.83 -19.79 -17.87
CA ASN A 91 42.98 -21.16 -18.40
C ASN A 91 41.79 -22.11 -18.11
N ALA A 92 41.38 -22.77 -19.21
CA ALA A 92 40.93 -24.16 -19.29
C ALA A 92 39.59 -24.56 -18.62
N PHE A 93 38.53 -24.68 -19.42
CA PHE A 93 38.06 -26.00 -19.90
C PHE A 93 37.15 -25.80 -21.12
N ARG A 94 37.70 -26.11 -22.30
CA ARG A 94 37.01 -26.03 -23.60
C ARG A 94 36.20 -27.32 -23.81
N ALA A 95 35.00 -27.39 -23.25
CA ALA A 95 34.05 -28.45 -23.59
C ALA A 95 33.25 -28.03 -24.84
N ARG A 96 33.79 -28.33 -26.01
CA ARG A 96 33.09 -28.26 -27.29
C ARG A 96 31.98 -29.32 -27.29
N ARG A 97 30.74 -28.94 -26.97
CA ARG A 97 29.57 -29.75 -27.34
C ARG A 97 28.94 -29.17 -28.59
N GLN A 98 28.98 -30.02 -29.62
CA GLN A 98 28.42 -29.83 -30.94
C GLN A 98 26.92 -29.54 -30.85
N SER A 99 26.45 -28.78 -31.84
CA SER A 99 25.05 -28.53 -32.14
C SER A 99 24.23 -29.83 -32.09
N GLY A 100 23.32 -29.90 -31.12
CA GLY A 100 22.10 -30.69 -31.21
C GLY A 100 20.96 -29.71 -31.49
N LYS A 101 20.49 -29.67 -32.75
CA LYS A 101 19.12 -29.28 -33.03
C LYS A 101 18.23 -30.30 -32.31
N ASP A 102 17.72 -29.94 -31.15
CA ASP A 102 16.43 -30.39 -30.61
C ASP A 102 16.24 -29.82 -29.21
N GLY A 103 15.05 -29.26 -28.99
CA GLY A 103 14.65 -28.70 -27.71
C GLY A 103 14.32 -27.23 -27.81
N ARG A 104 13.03 -26.95 -27.98
CA ARG A 104 12.37 -25.77 -27.41
C ARG A 104 12.97 -25.55 -26.01
N GLY A 105 13.82 -24.53 -25.86
CA GLY A 105 14.15 -24.03 -24.53
C GLY A 105 12.84 -23.68 -23.81
N PRO A 106 12.77 -23.77 -22.47
CA PRO A 106 11.57 -23.33 -21.77
C PRO A 106 11.34 -21.89 -22.22
N SER A 107 10.22 -21.62 -22.88
CA SER A 107 9.80 -20.25 -23.10
C SER A 107 9.70 -19.65 -21.71
N GLY A 108 10.69 -18.88 -21.28
CA GLY A 108 10.64 -18.15 -20.02
C GLY A 108 9.38 -17.33 -20.07
N ARG A 109 8.34 -17.78 -19.37
CA ARG A 109 7.01 -17.20 -19.45
C ARG A 109 7.16 -15.76 -18.98
N ARG A 110 7.16 -14.80 -19.92
CA ARG A 110 7.25 -13.38 -19.57
C ARG A 110 6.12 -13.09 -18.59
N ARG A 111 6.44 -12.49 -17.43
CA ARG A 111 5.42 -12.10 -16.44
C ARG A 111 4.41 -11.19 -17.11
N SER A 112 3.14 -11.35 -16.78
CA SER A 112 2.14 -10.39 -17.25
C SER A 112 2.24 -9.13 -16.41
N VAL A 113 2.41 -7.98 -17.03
CA VAL A 113 2.54 -6.68 -16.38
C VAL A 113 1.62 -5.67 -17.06
N VAL A 114 0.99 -4.81 -16.27
CA VAL A 114 0.31 -3.62 -16.76
C VAL A 114 0.65 -2.43 -15.88
N HIS A 115 0.95 -1.31 -16.51
CA HIS A 115 1.18 -0.01 -15.89
C HIS A 115 0.27 1.00 -16.58
N LEU A 116 -0.57 1.65 -15.79
CA LEU A 116 -1.58 2.60 -16.18
C LEU A 116 -1.20 3.98 -15.66
N VAL A 117 -1.40 4.97 -16.51
CA VAL A 117 -1.15 6.38 -16.23
C VAL A 117 -2.43 7.17 -16.50
N PRO A 118 -2.63 8.33 -15.89
CA PRO A 118 -3.88 9.07 -15.97
C PRO A 118 -4.13 9.60 -17.39
N LEU A 119 -5.41 9.61 -17.78
CA LEU A 119 -5.91 10.27 -18.97
C LEU A 119 -6.77 11.48 -18.59
N SER A 120 -7.77 11.24 -17.74
CA SER A 120 -8.73 12.24 -17.30
C SER A 120 -9.32 11.85 -15.93
N THR A 121 -10.20 12.69 -15.38
CA THR A 121 -10.97 12.39 -14.18
C THR A 121 -12.47 12.56 -14.44
N GLN A 122 -13.27 11.71 -13.80
CA GLN A 122 -14.72 11.82 -13.78
C GLN A 122 -15.20 11.93 -12.33
N THR A 123 -16.12 12.86 -12.06
CA THR A 123 -16.58 13.14 -10.70
C THR A 123 -18.08 12.88 -10.57
N ASN A 124 -18.50 12.27 -9.47
CA ASN A 124 -19.90 12.05 -9.14
C ASN A 124 -20.21 12.73 -7.79
N GLU A 125 -21.11 13.71 -7.82
CA GLU A 125 -21.51 14.48 -6.64
C GLU A 125 -22.32 13.65 -5.64
N ASP A 126 -23.29 12.87 -6.13
CA ASP A 126 -24.17 12.04 -5.29
C ASP A 126 -23.39 10.98 -4.50
N LEU A 127 -22.28 10.48 -5.07
CA LEU A 127 -21.43 9.46 -4.47
C LEU A 127 -20.22 10.02 -3.73
N ASP A 128 -20.02 11.34 -3.71
CA ASP A 128 -18.80 11.99 -3.21
C ASP A 128 -17.53 11.31 -3.74
N LEU A 129 -17.44 11.12 -5.06
CA LEU A 129 -16.45 10.27 -5.71
C LEU A 129 -15.76 10.95 -6.88
N THR A 130 -14.46 10.71 -7.03
CA THR A 130 -13.69 11.01 -8.24
C THR A 130 -13.01 9.73 -8.73
N GLU A 131 -13.27 9.37 -9.98
CA GLU A 131 -12.64 8.25 -10.68
C GLU A 131 -11.57 8.77 -11.63
N ILE A 132 -10.50 8.00 -11.81
CA ILE A 132 -9.43 8.30 -12.76
C ILE A 132 -9.65 7.43 -13.99
N GLU A 133 -9.72 8.05 -15.16
CA GLU A 133 -9.62 7.34 -16.43
C GLU A 133 -8.16 7.05 -16.74
N TRP A 134 -7.89 5.82 -17.18
CA TRP A 134 -6.55 5.32 -17.41
C TRP A 134 -6.23 5.21 -18.90
N LYS A 135 -5.02 5.60 -19.26
CA LYS A 135 -4.37 5.20 -20.51
C LYS A 135 -3.30 4.16 -20.21
N ILE A 136 -3.04 3.26 -21.17
CA ILE A 136 -2.04 2.20 -21.02
C ILE A 136 -0.65 2.80 -21.23
N GLY A 137 0.19 2.80 -20.19
CA GLY A 137 1.60 3.15 -20.30
C GLY A 137 2.44 1.95 -20.75
N ILE A 138 2.34 0.84 -20.02
CA ILE A 138 3.02 -0.43 -20.34
C ILE A 138 2.02 -1.57 -20.24
N LYS A 139 2.00 -2.47 -21.22
CA LYS A 139 1.25 -3.73 -21.14
C LYS A 139 2.05 -4.88 -21.75
N GLN A 140 2.18 -5.95 -20.99
CA GLN A 140 2.86 -7.17 -21.40
C GLN A 140 2.06 -8.40 -20.94
N GLY A 141 1.93 -9.40 -21.80
CA GLY A 141 1.17 -10.62 -21.52
C GLY A 141 -0.34 -10.47 -21.71
N GLY A 142 -1.09 -11.51 -21.34
CA GLY A 142 -2.52 -11.63 -21.60
C GLY A 142 -3.42 -11.60 -20.36
N ALA A 143 -2.84 -11.39 -19.17
CA ALA A 143 -3.58 -11.48 -17.90
C ALA A 143 -4.53 -10.31 -17.62
N PHE A 144 -4.50 -9.25 -18.43
CA PHE A 144 -5.20 -7.99 -18.17
C PHE A 144 -5.96 -7.48 -19.39
N GLU A 145 -7.18 -7.01 -19.13
CA GLU A 145 -7.97 -6.17 -20.04
C GLU A 145 -8.25 -4.85 -19.33
N VAL A 146 -8.02 -3.73 -20.02
CA VAL A 146 -8.13 -2.39 -19.46
C VAL A 146 -9.27 -1.70 -20.20
N ASN A 147 -10.19 -1.11 -19.46
CA ASN A 147 -11.33 -0.37 -19.99
C ASN A 147 -11.45 0.94 -19.21
N HIS A 148 -11.09 2.08 -19.82
CA HIS A 148 -11.22 3.43 -19.26
C HIS A 148 -10.89 3.53 -17.75
N THR A 149 -11.87 3.36 -16.86
CA THR A 149 -11.71 3.45 -15.39
C THR A 149 -11.41 2.12 -14.68
N THR A 150 -11.54 0.98 -15.36
CA THR A 150 -11.50 -0.38 -14.78
C THR A 150 -10.46 -1.29 -15.43
N LEU A 151 -10.01 -2.28 -14.66
CA LEU A 151 -9.07 -3.32 -15.09
C LEU A 151 -9.63 -4.70 -14.76
N THR A 152 -9.84 -5.52 -15.79
CA THR A 152 -10.37 -6.88 -15.66
C THR A 152 -9.26 -7.92 -15.69
N ILE A 153 -9.28 -8.84 -14.72
CA ILE A 153 -8.34 -9.95 -14.60
C ILE A 153 -8.76 -11.09 -15.52
N LYS A 154 -7.89 -11.49 -16.44
CA LYS A 154 -8.17 -12.57 -17.42
C LYS A 154 -7.66 -13.93 -16.97
N ASP A 155 -6.67 -13.95 -16.08
CA ASP A 155 -6.10 -15.17 -15.52
C ASP A 155 -6.11 -15.13 -13.99
N SER A 156 -6.60 -16.17 -13.32
CA SER A 156 -6.47 -16.25 -11.86
C SER A 156 -5.00 -16.38 -11.44
N GLY A 157 -4.64 -15.78 -10.29
CA GLY A 157 -3.28 -15.90 -9.76
C GLY A 157 -2.97 -14.89 -8.65
N LEU A 158 -1.71 -14.90 -8.20
CA LEU A 158 -1.19 -13.93 -7.24
C LEU A 158 -0.64 -12.71 -8.01
N TYR A 159 -1.08 -11.52 -7.60
CA TYR A 159 -0.72 -10.26 -8.23
C TYR A 159 -0.09 -9.32 -7.21
N TYR A 160 1.00 -8.67 -7.59
CA TYR A 160 1.46 -7.46 -6.93
C TYR A 160 0.72 -6.26 -7.53
N VAL A 161 -0.06 -5.57 -6.71
CA VAL A 161 -0.86 -4.39 -7.06
C VAL A 161 -0.21 -3.18 -6.42
N TYR A 162 -0.01 -2.10 -7.18
CA TYR A 162 0.53 -0.85 -6.67
C TYR A 162 -0.20 0.35 -7.28
N SER A 163 -0.22 1.46 -6.54
CA SER A 163 -0.78 2.73 -7.01
C SER A 163 -0.12 3.92 -6.34
N GLN A 164 -0.08 5.02 -7.08
CA GLN A 164 0.27 6.34 -6.59
C GLN A 164 -0.70 7.37 -7.14
N VAL A 165 -1.07 8.35 -6.32
CA VAL A 165 -1.79 9.55 -6.77
C VAL A 165 -1.12 10.77 -6.16
N LEU A 166 -0.84 11.78 -6.99
CA LEU A 166 -0.41 13.10 -6.52
C LEU A 166 -1.63 14.00 -6.37
N TYR A 167 -1.91 14.38 -5.13
CA TYR A 167 -2.99 15.31 -4.80
C TYR A 167 -2.46 16.74 -4.81
N LYS A 168 -3.25 17.64 -5.41
CA LYS A 168 -3.14 19.10 -5.30
C LYS A 168 -4.47 19.62 -4.75
N ASP A 169 -4.68 19.41 -3.46
CA ASP A 169 -5.98 19.59 -2.82
C ASP A 169 -5.81 20.03 -1.36
N MET A 170 -6.61 21.01 -0.92
CA MET A 170 -6.56 21.56 0.44
C MET A 170 -7.46 20.80 1.42
N THR A 171 -8.23 19.82 0.95
CA THR A 171 -9.05 18.94 1.80
C THR A 171 -8.14 18.25 2.81
N PHE A 172 -8.45 18.40 4.10
CA PHE A 172 -7.57 18.03 5.22
C PHE A 172 -6.96 16.61 5.11
N VAL A 173 -7.70 15.67 4.51
CA VAL A 173 -7.26 14.32 4.20
C VAL A 173 -7.69 13.94 2.79
N MET A 174 -6.73 13.50 1.99
CA MET A 174 -6.90 12.91 0.67
C MET A 174 -6.46 11.46 0.66
N GLY A 175 -6.88 10.72 -0.35
CA GLY A 175 -6.59 9.30 -0.43
C GLY A 175 -7.30 8.63 -1.58
N HIS A 176 -6.97 7.37 -1.81
CA HIS A 176 -7.65 6.55 -2.80
C HIS A 176 -7.82 5.13 -2.28
N VAL A 177 -8.76 4.44 -2.90
CA VAL A 177 -9.10 3.05 -2.62
C VAL A 177 -9.01 2.27 -3.92
N ILE A 178 -8.43 1.08 -3.86
CA ILE A 178 -8.54 0.10 -4.95
C ILE A 178 -9.53 -0.95 -4.52
N MET A 179 -10.64 -1.06 -5.25
CA MET A 179 -11.70 -2.02 -4.99
C MET A 179 -11.62 -3.16 -6.01
N LYS A 180 -11.89 -4.37 -5.55
CA LYS A 180 -12.09 -5.58 -6.36
C LYS A 180 -13.57 -5.90 -6.35
N ARG A 181 -14.18 -5.94 -7.53
CA ARG A 181 -15.53 -6.44 -7.76
C ARG A 181 -15.45 -7.81 -8.41
N THR A 182 -16.11 -8.80 -7.83
CA THR A 182 -16.31 -10.11 -8.47
C THR A 182 -17.80 -10.26 -8.77
N VAL A 183 -18.12 -10.53 -10.04
CA VAL A 183 -19.50 -10.80 -10.49
C VAL A 183 -19.73 -12.31 -10.37
N GLY A 184 -20.56 -12.72 -9.42
CA GLY A 184 -21.10 -14.08 -9.36
C GLY A 184 -22.45 -14.19 -10.07
N ASP A 185 -23.01 -15.40 -10.18
CA ASP A 185 -24.27 -15.66 -10.88
C ASP A 185 -25.46 -14.84 -10.34
N HIS A 186 -25.46 -14.49 -9.04
CA HIS A 186 -26.59 -13.83 -8.38
C HIS A 186 -26.22 -12.69 -7.41
N THR A 187 -24.93 -12.44 -7.15
CA THR A 187 -24.46 -11.37 -6.27
C THR A 187 -23.16 -10.75 -6.77
N SER A 188 -23.05 -9.43 -6.72
CA SER A 188 -21.78 -8.72 -6.87
C SER A 188 -21.13 -8.54 -5.50
N ASN A 189 -19.95 -9.12 -5.31
CA ASN A 189 -19.16 -8.90 -4.09
C ASN A 189 -18.10 -7.83 -4.36
N GLU A 190 -17.98 -6.86 -3.46
CA GLU A 190 -17.04 -5.76 -3.57
C GLU A 190 -16.15 -5.70 -2.32
N VAL A 191 -14.83 -5.77 -2.54
CA VAL A 191 -13.84 -5.85 -1.47
C VAL A 191 -12.77 -4.79 -1.70
N THR A 192 -12.40 -4.06 -0.65
CA THR A 192 -11.24 -3.16 -0.73
C THR A 192 -9.94 -3.96 -0.68
N LEU A 193 -9.08 -3.79 -1.69
CA LEU A 193 -7.73 -4.35 -1.71
C LEU A 193 -6.76 -3.43 -0.96
N LEU A 194 -6.64 -2.20 -1.43
CA LEU A 194 -5.67 -1.20 -0.96
C LEU A 194 -6.37 0.09 -0.59
N LYS A 195 -5.83 0.77 0.42
CA LYS A 195 -6.16 2.15 0.75
C LYS A 195 -4.86 2.94 0.89
N CYS A 196 -4.89 4.20 0.48
CA CYS A 196 -3.86 5.17 0.78
C CYS A 196 -4.54 6.42 1.34
N ILE A 197 -4.01 6.95 2.45
CA ILE A 197 -4.56 8.11 3.15
C ILE A 197 -3.42 9.05 3.48
N GLN A 198 -3.59 10.34 3.18
CA GLN A 198 -2.57 11.36 3.37
C GLN A 198 -3.20 12.66 3.91
N SER A 199 -2.57 13.23 4.93
CA SER A 199 -2.95 14.56 5.44
C SER A 199 -2.44 15.65 4.49
N MET A 200 -3.26 16.66 4.22
CA MET A 200 -2.90 17.77 3.32
C MET A 200 -2.68 19.07 4.10
N PRO A 201 -1.69 19.88 3.69
CA PRO A 201 -1.57 21.26 4.15
C PRO A 201 -2.81 22.09 3.80
N SER A 202 -3.19 23.00 4.69
CA SER A 202 -4.30 23.94 4.46
C SER A 202 -3.95 25.10 3.54
N THR A 203 -2.65 25.31 3.27
CA THR A 203 -2.15 26.39 2.41
C THR A 203 -2.07 25.92 0.97
N LYS A 204 -2.78 26.59 0.06
CA LYS A 204 -2.97 26.17 -1.33
C LYS A 204 -1.66 25.91 -2.09
N GLU A 205 -0.66 26.76 -1.88
CA GLU A 205 0.64 26.68 -2.57
C GLU A 205 1.46 25.47 -2.11
N GLN A 206 1.16 24.94 -0.93
CA GLN A 206 1.85 23.83 -0.29
C GLN A 206 1.02 22.54 -0.29
N ALA A 207 -0.22 22.58 -0.77
CA ALA A 207 -1.19 21.49 -0.69
C ALA A 207 -0.91 20.38 -1.72
N PHE A 208 0.32 19.88 -1.75
CA PHE A 208 0.80 18.83 -2.64
C PHE A 208 1.31 17.64 -1.82
N ASN A 209 0.76 16.46 -2.07
CA ASN A 209 1.33 15.23 -1.54
C ASN A 209 1.08 14.05 -2.48
N THR A 210 2.08 13.19 -2.62
CA THR A 210 1.91 11.85 -3.20
C THR A 210 1.40 10.89 -2.14
N CYS A 211 0.46 10.01 -2.51
CA CYS A 211 0.06 8.88 -1.70
C CYS A 211 0.32 7.60 -2.50
N TYR A 212 1.26 6.76 -2.03
CA TYR A 212 1.60 5.47 -2.63
C TYR A 212 1.16 4.32 -1.71
N SER A 213 0.60 3.27 -2.30
CA SER A 213 0.27 2.03 -1.58
C SER A 213 0.42 0.82 -2.49
N ALA A 214 0.78 -0.34 -1.93
CA ALA A 214 0.95 -1.56 -2.69
C ALA A 214 0.76 -2.81 -1.83
N GLY A 215 0.45 -3.95 -2.47
CA GLY A 215 0.24 -5.22 -1.77
C GLY A 215 0.13 -6.41 -2.72
N MET A 216 0.11 -7.61 -2.15
CA MET A 216 -0.04 -8.86 -2.89
C MET A 216 -1.44 -9.44 -2.66
N TYR A 217 -2.14 -9.74 -3.75
CA TYR A 217 -3.52 -10.21 -3.69
C TYR A 217 -3.75 -11.38 -4.63
N PHE A 218 -4.51 -12.37 -4.19
CA PHE A 218 -5.03 -13.40 -5.09
C PHE A 218 -6.28 -12.85 -5.80
N LEU A 219 -6.22 -12.80 -7.12
CA LEU A 219 -7.31 -12.28 -7.95
C LEU A 219 -7.85 -13.41 -8.82
N GLU A 220 -9.17 -13.56 -8.85
CA GLU A 220 -9.82 -14.54 -9.72
C GLU A 220 -9.98 -13.97 -11.13
N LYS A 221 -9.98 -14.85 -12.13
CA LYS A 221 -10.43 -14.50 -13.47
C LYS A 221 -11.84 -13.92 -13.42
N GLY A 222 -12.04 -12.81 -14.13
CA GLY A 222 -13.30 -12.07 -14.17
C GLY A 222 -13.43 -11.00 -13.09
N SER A 223 -12.54 -10.95 -12.09
CA SER A 223 -12.51 -9.84 -11.16
C SER A 223 -12.20 -8.52 -11.87
N VAL A 224 -12.91 -7.47 -11.49
CA VAL A 224 -12.73 -6.10 -11.99
C VAL A 224 -12.14 -5.26 -10.87
N LEU A 225 -11.03 -4.58 -11.16
CA LEU A 225 -10.38 -3.66 -10.25
C LEU A 225 -10.66 -2.23 -10.68
N GLN A 226 -10.88 -1.35 -9.71
CA GLN A 226 -11.13 0.06 -9.93
C GLN A 226 -10.44 0.87 -8.83
N LEU A 227 -9.80 1.98 -9.21
CA LEU A 227 -9.28 2.96 -8.27
C LEU A 227 -10.24 4.13 -8.21
N SER A 228 -10.64 4.51 -6.99
CA SER A 228 -11.48 5.67 -6.77
C SER A 228 -10.95 6.53 -5.62
N VAL A 229 -11.19 7.84 -5.72
CA VAL A 229 -10.89 8.83 -4.70
C VAL A 229 -12.22 9.21 -4.06
N PRO A 230 -12.45 8.91 -2.76
CA PRO A 230 -13.72 9.15 -2.07
C PRO A 230 -13.85 10.63 -1.69
N ARG A 231 -13.84 11.49 -2.70
CA ARG A 231 -14.11 12.92 -2.69
C ARG A 231 -14.69 13.34 -4.03
N PHE A 232 -15.74 14.15 -4.01
CA PHE A 232 -16.19 14.90 -5.16
C PHE A 232 -15.15 15.96 -5.55
N ASN A 233 -14.92 16.10 -6.86
CA ASN A 233 -14.02 17.12 -7.43
C ASN A 233 -12.61 17.15 -6.82
N ALA A 234 -12.02 15.96 -6.65
CA ALA A 234 -10.70 15.82 -6.07
C ALA A 234 -9.61 16.48 -6.94
N GLY A 235 -8.76 17.30 -6.31
CA GLY A 235 -7.58 17.89 -6.93
C GLY A 235 -6.48 16.85 -7.17
N ILE A 236 -6.36 16.35 -8.39
CA ILE A 236 -5.39 15.31 -8.79
C ILE A 236 -4.49 15.86 -9.91
N VAL A 237 -3.18 15.62 -9.80
CA VAL A 237 -2.23 15.93 -10.88
C VAL A 237 -2.16 14.76 -11.87
N LEU A 238 -2.45 15.05 -13.14
CA LEU A 238 -2.55 14.06 -14.23
C LEU A 238 -1.23 13.94 -15.03
N GLU A 239 -0.11 13.79 -14.32
CA GLU A 239 1.19 13.52 -14.93
C GLU A 239 1.57 12.04 -14.76
N ASP A 240 2.12 11.44 -15.82
CA ASP A 240 2.37 10.00 -15.93
C ASP A 240 3.31 9.46 -14.83
N HIS A 241 4.24 10.29 -14.35
CA HIS A 241 5.18 9.90 -13.29
C HIS A 241 4.66 10.18 -11.87
N SER A 242 3.59 10.98 -11.72
CA SER A 242 3.09 11.39 -10.41
C SER A 242 1.91 10.55 -9.95
N THR A 243 1.06 10.17 -10.91
CA THR A 243 -0.17 9.41 -10.69
C THR A 243 -0.15 8.19 -11.60
N PHE A 244 -0.32 7.00 -11.04
CA PHE A 244 -0.28 5.75 -11.80
C PHE A 244 -0.85 4.59 -10.98
N MET A 245 -1.21 3.52 -11.67
CA MET A 245 -1.60 2.23 -11.08
C MET A 245 -0.94 1.11 -11.89
N GLY A 246 -0.58 0.00 -11.26
CA GLY A 246 -0.17 -1.16 -12.02
C GLY A 246 -0.27 -2.48 -11.29
N LEU A 247 -0.18 -3.53 -12.09
CA LEU A 247 -0.25 -4.91 -11.64
C LEU A 247 0.84 -5.76 -12.29
N ILE A 248 1.41 -6.66 -11.50
CA ILE A 248 2.37 -7.67 -11.94
C ILE A 248 1.84 -9.03 -11.51
N LYS A 249 1.61 -9.93 -12.46
CA LYS A 249 1.33 -11.34 -12.17
C LYS A 249 2.61 -12.05 -11.75
N LEU A 250 2.60 -12.69 -10.59
CA LEU A 250 3.76 -13.36 -9.98
C LEU A 250 3.94 -14.80 -10.48
#